data_AF-A0A6A4I421-F1
#
_entry.id   AF-A0A6A4I421-F1
#
_cell.length_a   1.000
_cell.length_b   1.000
_cell.length_c   1.000
_cell.angle_alpha   90.00
_cell.angle_beta   90.00
_cell.angle_gamma   90.00
#
_symmetry.space_group_name_H-M   'P 1'
#
loop_
_entity.id
_entity.type
_entity.pdbx_description
1 polymer ?
#
loop_
_entity_poly.entity_id
_entity_poly.type
_entity_poly.pdbx_seq_one_letter_code
_entity_poly.pdbx_strand_id
1 'polypeptide(L)'
;MFAETALNDLVRIPSSTPAITPIFLIGFLLCLCGAYVRLSSYRALGRLFTFEVSIRDQHKLITTYPYSIVRHPAYISLIAPLTGIILCLFGPGSWVFECGWFELLTVKIFAVIITAVHAYIIYVVLARMDNEDKMMKREFGGQWDEWAKDVPYKLVPGIF
;
A
#
# COMPACT_ATOMS: atom_id res chain seq x y z
N MET A 1 -0.11 -34.39 26.30
CA MET A 1 -1.32 -34.30 25.44
C MET A 1 -1.57 -32.89 24.89
N PHE A 2 -2.25 -31.94 25.57
CA PHE A 2 -2.51 -30.58 24.99
C PHE A 2 -1.26 -29.81 24.53
N ALA A 3 -0.19 -29.86 25.33
CA ALA A 3 1.08 -29.20 24.99
C ALA A 3 1.80 -29.86 23.80
N GLU A 4 1.68 -31.18 23.63
CA GLU A 4 2.29 -31.91 22.51
C GLU A 4 1.51 -31.71 21.21
N THR A 5 0.18 -31.67 21.26
CA THR A 5 -0.63 -31.30 20.09
C THR A 5 -0.37 -29.87 19.67
N ALA A 6 -0.32 -28.92 20.62
CA ALA A 6 0.02 -27.53 20.32
C ALA A 6 1.44 -27.40 19.73
N LEU A 7 2.42 -28.13 20.26
CA LEU A 7 3.80 -28.12 19.75
C LEU A 7 3.88 -28.73 18.33
N ASN A 8 3.15 -29.81 18.06
CA ASN A 8 3.09 -30.43 16.73
C ASN A 8 2.33 -29.57 15.71
N ASP A 9 1.33 -28.80 16.14
CA ASP A 9 0.63 -27.83 15.29
C ASP A 9 1.46 -26.59 14.99
N LEU A 10 2.33 -26.17 15.92
CA LEU A 10 3.25 -25.04 15.75
C LEU A 10 4.50 -25.41 14.96
N VAL A 11 5.04 -26.61 15.18
CA VAL A 11 6.21 -27.15 14.46
C VAL A 11 5.72 -28.03 13.31
N ARG A 12 5.07 -27.40 12.33
CA ARG A 12 4.74 -28.08 11.07
C ARG A 12 6.00 -28.24 10.24
N ILE A 13 6.32 -29.49 9.90
CA ILE A 13 7.47 -29.84 9.07
C ILE A 13 7.23 -29.27 7.66
N PRO A 14 8.19 -28.53 7.08
CA PRO A 14 8.04 -27.98 5.74
C PRO A 14 7.80 -29.09 4.71
N SER A 15 6.77 -28.96 3.87
CA SER A 15 6.59 -29.82 2.71
C SER A 15 7.65 -29.52 1.63
N SER A 16 8.12 -28.27 1.58
CA SER A 16 9.28 -27.82 0.81
C SER A 16 10.06 -26.75 1.59
N THR A 17 11.29 -26.43 1.18
CA THR A 17 12.04 -25.32 1.77
C THR A 17 11.49 -23.97 1.30
N PRO A 18 11.27 -22.98 2.18
CA PRO A 18 10.98 -21.60 1.77
C PRO A 18 11.98 -21.11 0.73
N ALA A 19 11.47 -20.45 -0.31
CA ALA A 19 12.25 -20.11 -1.49
C ALA A 19 11.91 -18.71 -1.99
N ILE A 20 12.89 -18.06 -2.61
CA ILE A 20 12.70 -16.78 -3.29
C ILE A 20 12.02 -17.05 -4.63
N THR A 21 10.71 -16.85 -4.67
CA THR A 21 9.91 -16.99 -5.89
C THR A 21 9.77 -15.66 -6.62
N PRO A 22 9.41 -15.66 -7.92
CA PRO A 22 9.06 -14.42 -8.61
C PRO A 22 7.95 -13.62 -7.90
N ILE A 23 6.97 -14.30 -7.29
CA ILE A 23 5.90 -13.67 -6.50
C ILE A 23 6.47 -12.96 -5.27
N PHE A 24 7.38 -13.63 -4.55
CA PHE A 24 8.08 -13.01 -3.43
C PHE A 24 8.88 -11.78 -3.88
N LEU A 25 9.61 -11.86 -4.99
CA LEU A 25 10.37 -10.73 -5.54
C LEU A 25 9.45 -9.56 -5.91
N ILE A 26 8.32 -9.82 -6.56
CA ILE A 26 7.31 -8.78 -6.86
C ILE A 26 6.81 -8.15 -5.56
N GLY A 27 6.45 -8.96 -4.56
CA GLY A 27 5.98 -8.46 -3.27
C GLY A 27 7.02 -7.61 -2.55
N PHE A 28 8.27 -8.06 -2.54
CA PHE A 28 9.41 -7.35 -1.96
C PHE A 28 9.67 -6.01 -2.67
N LEU A 29 9.65 -5.99 -4.01
CA LEU A 29 9.80 -4.77 -4.78
C LEU A 29 8.65 -3.79 -4.53
N LEU A 30 7.41 -4.26 -4.41
CA LEU A 30 6.27 -3.40 -4.05
C LEU A 30 6.45 -2.76 -2.67
N CYS A 31 6.96 -3.51 -1.69
CA CYS A 31 7.32 -2.97 -0.37
C CYS A 31 8.39 -1.88 -0.47
N LEU A 32 9.48 -2.14 -1.20
CA LEU A 32 10.57 -1.18 -1.37
C LEU A 32 10.10 0.09 -2.10
N CYS A 33 9.40 -0.07 -3.22
CA CYS A 33 8.88 1.05 -4.00
C CYS A 33 7.89 1.89 -3.18
N GLY A 34 6.95 1.26 -2.48
CA GLY A 34 6.00 1.99 -1.65
C GLY A 34 6.66 2.70 -0.47
N ALA A 35 7.66 2.09 0.17
CA ALA A 35 8.46 2.75 1.21
C ALA A 35 9.26 3.93 0.66
N TYR A 36 9.86 3.80 -0.52
CA TYR A 36 10.56 4.89 -1.19
C TYR A 36 9.62 6.06 -1.53
N VAL A 37 8.44 5.77 -2.09
CA VAL A 37 7.42 6.81 -2.36
C VAL A 37 6.98 7.47 -1.05
N ARG A 38 6.78 6.70 0.03
CA ARG A 38 6.42 7.25 1.34
C ARG A 38 7.46 8.26 1.84
N LEU A 39 8.73 7.86 1.83
CA LEU A 39 9.84 8.71 2.27
C LEU A 39 9.97 9.95 1.39
N SER A 40 9.78 9.81 0.08
CA SER A 40 9.81 10.92 -0.87
C SER A 40 8.65 11.90 -0.64
N SER A 41 7.44 11.39 -0.39
CA SER A 41 6.28 12.22 -0.04
C SER A 41 6.47 12.95 1.28
N TYR A 42 7.06 12.30 2.31
CA TYR A 42 7.41 12.96 3.56
C TYR A 42 8.42 14.09 3.37
N ARG A 43 9.43 13.88 2.53
CA ARG A 43 10.41 14.93 2.19
C ARG A 43 9.75 16.08 1.42
N ALA A 44 8.80 15.79 0.53
CA ALA A 44 8.09 16.80 -0.26
C ALA A 44 7.14 17.65 0.59
N LEU A 45 6.36 17.02 1.48
CA LEU A 45 5.43 17.74 2.36
C LEU A 45 6.15 18.43 3.53
N GLY A 46 7.25 17.88 4.01
CA GLY A 46 8.02 18.45 5.12
C GLY A 46 7.13 18.77 6.33
N ARG A 47 7.10 20.04 6.75
CA ARG A 47 6.28 20.52 7.89
C ARG A 47 4.76 20.52 7.63
N LEU A 48 4.32 20.27 6.39
CA LEU A 48 2.90 20.21 6.00
C LEU A 48 2.35 18.77 6.05
N PHE A 49 3.14 17.77 6.46
CA PHE A 49 2.66 16.39 6.55
C PHE A 49 1.76 16.20 7.79
N THR A 50 0.45 16.08 7.58
CA THR A 50 -0.53 15.72 8.62
C THR A 50 -1.35 14.49 8.18
N PHE A 51 -1.67 13.60 9.14
CA PHE A 51 -2.57 12.47 8.90
C PHE A 51 -4.04 12.89 8.76
N GLU A 52 -4.38 14.09 9.25
CA GLU A 52 -5.66 14.76 9.02
C GLU A 52 -5.48 15.80 7.91
N VAL A 53 -6.47 15.87 7.01
CA VAL A 53 -6.65 16.96 6.05
C VAL A 53 -7.05 18.22 6.83
N SER A 54 -6.09 18.82 7.52
CA SER A 54 -6.27 20.08 8.24
C SER A 54 -5.71 21.20 7.35
N ILE A 55 -6.62 21.93 6.71
CA ILE A 55 -6.32 23.19 6.04
C ILE A 55 -5.87 24.15 7.15
N ARG A 56 -4.56 24.34 7.29
CA ARG A 56 -3.98 25.44 8.08
C ARG A 56 -3.81 26.67 7.23
N ASP A 57 -3.82 27.84 7.86
CA ASP A 57 -3.81 29.20 7.28
C ASP A 57 -2.60 29.55 6.35
N GLN A 58 -1.78 28.57 5.95
CA GLN A 58 -0.66 28.73 5.00
C GLN A 58 -0.45 27.49 4.12
N HIS A 59 -1.53 26.74 3.81
CA HIS A 59 -1.43 25.58 2.93
C HIS A 59 -0.89 26.01 1.54
N LYS A 60 0.21 25.40 1.10
CA LYS A 60 0.78 25.59 -0.24
C LYS A 60 0.58 24.32 -1.05
N LEU A 61 0.27 24.48 -2.33
CA LEU A 61 0.21 23.37 -3.26
C LEU A 61 1.63 22.80 -3.46
N ILE A 62 1.83 21.54 -3.06
CA ILE A 62 3.11 20.85 -3.23
C ILE A 62 3.12 20.14 -4.58
N THR A 63 4.04 20.56 -5.44
CA THR A 63 4.17 20.07 -6.82
C THR A 63 5.51 19.37 -7.08
N THR A 64 6.30 19.13 -6.03
CA THR A 64 7.67 18.60 -6.14
C THR A 64 7.75 17.11 -5.77
N TYR A 65 8.84 16.45 -6.20
CA TYR A 65 9.09 15.04 -5.95
C TYR A 65 7.94 14.14 -6.48
N PRO A 66 7.34 13.16 -5.77
CA PRO A 66 6.37 12.29 -6.44
C PRO A 66 5.08 13.02 -6.86
N TYR A 67 4.81 14.21 -6.29
CA TYR A 67 3.70 15.08 -6.69
C TYR A 67 3.92 15.79 -8.03
N SER A 68 5.12 15.71 -8.61
CA SER A 68 5.39 16.15 -9.99
C SER A 68 5.03 15.09 -11.04
N ILE A 69 4.72 13.86 -10.61
CA ILE A 69 4.49 12.72 -11.50
C ILE A 69 3.03 12.27 -11.44
N VAL A 70 2.47 12.19 -10.24
CA VAL A 70 1.07 11.80 -10.00
C VAL A 70 0.47 12.66 -8.90
N ARG A 71 -0.85 12.82 -8.90
CA ARG A 71 -1.54 13.71 -7.96
C ARG A 71 -1.66 13.14 -6.55
N HIS A 72 -1.78 11.81 -6.42
CA HIS A 72 -2.01 11.12 -5.14
C HIS A 72 -0.94 10.07 -4.80
N PRO A 73 0.36 10.41 -4.77
CA PRO A 73 1.42 9.43 -4.52
C PRO A 73 1.37 8.85 -3.10
N ALA A 74 0.77 9.56 -2.15
CA ALA A 74 0.55 9.06 -0.80
C ALA A 74 -0.31 7.78 -0.77
N TYR A 75 -1.26 7.62 -1.69
CA TYR A 75 -2.06 6.40 -1.78
C TYR A 75 -1.27 5.21 -2.33
N ILE A 76 -0.34 5.43 -3.27
CA ILE A 76 0.60 4.38 -3.70
C ILE A 76 1.43 3.88 -2.52
N SER A 77 1.91 4.82 -1.69
CA SER A 77 2.71 4.52 -0.51
C SER A 77 1.96 3.68 0.54
N LEU A 78 0.62 3.67 0.49
CA LEU A 78 -0.23 2.83 1.33
C LEU A 78 -0.53 1.49 0.66
N ILE A 79 -0.98 1.50 -0.60
CA ILE A 79 -1.46 0.30 -1.31
C ILE A 79 -0.30 -0.65 -1.61
N ALA A 80 0.81 -0.16 -2.18
CA ALA A 80 1.87 -1.03 -2.70
C ALA A 80 2.54 -1.89 -1.62
N PRO A 81 2.95 -1.35 -0.45
CA PRO A 81 3.55 -2.18 0.60
C PRO A 81 2.57 -3.19 1.18
N LEU A 82 1.29 -2.85 1.33
CA LEU A 82 0.29 -3.79 1.85
C LEU A 82 0.08 -4.96 0.89
N THR A 83 -0.03 -4.69 -0.42
CA THR A 83 -0.04 -5.75 -1.44
C THR A 83 1.23 -6.59 -1.37
N GLY A 84 2.39 -5.94 -1.25
CA GLY A 84 3.68 -6.63 -1.17
C GLY A 84 3.81 -7.56 0.03
N ILE A 85 3.37 -7.11 1.21
CA ILE A 85 3.32 -7.91 2.43
C ILE A 85 2.43 -9.14 2.26
N ILE A 86 1.23 -8.98 1.68
CA ILE A 86 0.32 -10.11 1.42
C ILE A 86 0.98 -11.14 0.50
N LEU A 87 1.63 -10.70 -0.58
CA LEU A 87 2.33 -11.59 -1.51
C LEU A 87 3.50 -12.32 -0.85
N CYS A 88 4.31 -11.61 -0.06
CA CYS A 88 5.45 -12.21 0.64
C CYS A 88 5.03 -13.18 1.75
N LEU A 89 3.89 -12.92 2.41
CA LEU A 89 3.44 -13.71 3.55
C LEU A 89 2.64 -14.95 3.15
N PHE A 90 1.81 -14.85 2.11
CA PHE A 90 0.89 -15.93 1.72
C PHE A 90 1.19 -16.54 0.34
N GLY A 91 2.14 -15.98 -0.41
CA GLY A 91 2.52 -16.50 -1.72
C GLY A 91 3.34 -17.81 -1.65
N PRO A 92 3.43 -18.56 -2.76
CA PRO A 92 4.31 -19.72 -2.87
C PRO A 92 5.77 -19.38 -2.52
N GLY A 93 6.47 -20.29 -1.83
CA GLY A 93 7.82 -20.06 -1.30
C GLY A 93 7.87 -19.31 0.04
N SER A 94 6.75 -18.73 0.50
CA SER A 94 6.66 -18.16 1.85
C SER A 94 6.67 -19.27 2.91
N TRP A 95 7.13 -18.94 4.12
CA TRP A 95 7.12 -19.89 5.23
C TRP A 95 5.69 -20.37 5.57
N VAL A 96 4.69 -19.49 5.52
CA VAL A 96 3.28 -19.85 5.79
C VAL A 96 2.76 -20.86 4.77
N PHE A 97 3.15 -20.71 3.50
CA PHE A 97 2.74 -21.61 2.44
C PHE A 97 3.49 -22.95 2.53
N GLU A 98 4.83 -22.92 2.56
CA GLU A 98 5.67 -24.13 2.49
C GLU A 98 5.67 -24.96 3.78
N CYS A 99 5.39 -24.36 4.94
CA CYS A 99 5.25 -25.10 6.20
C CYS A 99 3.83 -25.63 6.43
N GLY A 100 2.94 -25.56 5.43
CA GLY A 100 1.57 -26.08 5.55
C GLY A 100 0.71 -25.35 6.59
N TRP A 101 1.12 -24.14 7.00
CA TRP A 101 0.32 -23.27 7.86
C TRP A 101 -0.87 -22.72 7.11
N PHE A 102 -0.71 -22.48 5.81
CA PHE A 102 -1.83 -22.09 4.96
C PHE A 102 -2.93 -23.16 4.91
N GLU A 103 -2.69 -24.42 5.30
CA GLU A 103 -3.74 -25.44 5.40
C GLU A 103 -4.66 -25.28 6.62
N LEU A 104 -4.23 -24.54 7.63
CA LEU A 104 -5.05 -24.24 8.80
C LEU A 104 -6.22 -23.34 8.39
N LEU A 105 -7.44 -23.77 8.71
CA LEU A 105 -8.66 -22.99 8.43
C LEU A 105 -8.58 -21.57 9.01
N THR A 106 -8.00 -21.43 10.20
CA THR A 106 -7.80 -20.13 10.86
C THR A 106 -6.88 -19.21 10.07
N VAL A 107 -5.79 -19.74 9.49
CA VAL A 107 -4.86 -18.98 8.64
C VAL A 107 -5.51 -18.62 7.30
N LYS A 108 -6.28 -19.53 6.69
CA LYS A 108 -7.05 -19.23 5.46
C LYS A 108 -8.06 -18.11 5.71
N ILE A 109 -8.84 -18.19 6.80
CA ILE A 109 -9.80 -17.15 7.18
C ILE A 109 -9.09 -15.81 7.40
N PHE A 110 -7.97 -15.81 8.14
CA PHE A 110 -7.18 -14.60 8.37
C PHE A 110 -6.66 -13.99 7.05
N ALA A 111 -6.12 -14.81 6.15
CA ALA A 111 -5.65 -14.37 4.84
C ALA A 111 -6.78 -13.76 4.00
N VAL A 112 -7.97 -14.39 4.00
CA VAL A 112 -9.16 -13.84 3.33
C VAL A 112 -9.59 -12.52 3.93
N ILE A 113 -9.66 -12.41 5.26
CA ILE A 113 -10.03 -11.16 5.94
C ILE A 113 -9.04 -10.05 5.60
N ILE A 114 -7.73 -10.30 5.73
CA ILE A 114 -6.70 -9.29 5.43
C ILE A 114 -6.76 -8.87 3.96
N THR A 115 -6.97 -9.82 3.04
CA THR A 115 -7.10 -9.51 1.60
C THR A 115 -8.37 -8.69 1.32
N ALA A 116 -9.50 -9.02 1.96
CA ALA A 116 -10.74 -8.29 1.83
C ALA A 116 -10.65 -6.87 2.42
N VAL A 117 -10.04 -6.71 3.58
CA VAL A 117 -9.76 -5.40 4.19
C VAL A 117 -8.85 -4.58 3.28
N HIS A 118 -7.80 -5.18 2.73
CA HIS A 118 -6.91 -4.49 1.78
C HIS A 118 -7.64 -4.06 0.51
N ALA A 119 -8.47 -4.91 -0.07
CA ALA A 119 -9.32 -4.56 -1.22
C ALA A 119 -10.30 -3.43 -0.88
N TYR A 120 -10.89 -3.44 0.33
CA TYR A 120 -11.75 -2.36 0.81
C TYR A 120 -10.97 -1.05 0.99
N ILE A 121 -9.75 -1.09 1.52
CA ILE A 121 -8.87 0.09 1.62
C ILE A 121 -8.61 0.67 0.23
N ILE A 122 -8.25 -0.17 -0.76
CA ILE A 122 -8.06 0.24 -2.16
C ILE A 122 -9.33 0.93 -2.67
N TYR A 123 -10.50 0.32 -2.49
CA TYR A 123 -11.77 0.91 -2.90
C TYR A 123 -12.01 2.28 -2.26
N VAL A 124 -11.84 2.40 -0.94
CA VAL A 124 -12.04 3.66 -0.22
C VAL A 124 -11.09 4.74 -0.72
N VAL A 125 -9.79 4.46 -0.85
CA VAL A 125 -8.85 5.49 -1.31
C VAL A 125 -9.13 5.90 -2.75
N LEU A 126 -9.48 4.95 -3.62
CA LEU A 126 -9.85 5.26 -5.00
C LEU A 126 -11.09 6.16 -5.08
N ALA A 127 -12.12 5.85 -4.29
CA ALA A 127 -13.35 6.63 -4.22
C ALA A 127 -13.16 8.03 -3.61
N ARG A 128 -12.10 8.23 -2.81
CA ARG A 128 -11.79 9.51 -2.15
C ARG A 128 -11.05 10.51 -3.03
N MET A 129 -10.25 10.04 -3.99
CA MET A 129 -9.37 10.91 -4.79
C MET A 129 -10.13 12.05 -5.48
N ASP A 130 -11.32 11.77 -6.02
CA ASP A 130 -12.11 12.79 -6.72
C ASP A 130 -12.60 13.91 -5.80
N ASN A 131 -12.91 13.56 -4.55
CA ASN A 131 -13.35 14.55 -3.56
C ASN A 131 -12.16 15.39 -3.08
N GLU A 132 -10.98 14.79 -2.95
CA GLU A 132 -9.74 15.49 -2.62
C GLU A 132 -9.29 16.40 -3.75
N ASP A 133 -9.36 15.96 -5.02
CA ASP A 133 -9.11 16.80 -6.19
C ASP A 133 -10.06 18.01 -6.22
N LYS A 134 -11.35 17.81 -5.96
CA LYS A 134 -12.35 18.89 -5.90
C LYS A 134 -12.05 19.87 -4.77
N MET A 135 -11.65 19.37 -3.60
CA MET A 135 -11.26 20.20 -2.47
C MET A 135 -10.01 21.02 -2.80
N MET A 136 -8.96 20.39 -3.32
CA MET A 136 -7.74 21.08 -3.74
C MET A 136 -8.02 22.13 -4.83
N LYS A 137 -8.90 21.84 -5.79
CA LYS A 137 -9.33 22.82 -6.79
C LYS A 137 -10.07 24.01 -6.18
N ARG A 138 -10.94 23.77 -5.18
CA ARG A 138 -11.66 24.85 -4.47
C ARG A 138 -10.70 25.78 -3.73
N GLU A 139 -9.67 25.23 -3.10
CA GLU A 139 -8.71 26.02 -2.31
C GLU A 139 -7.66 26.73 -3.17
N PHE A 140 -7.08 26.05 -4.17
CA PHE A 140 -5.95 26.56 -4.94
C PHE A 140 -6.33 27.15 -6.31
N GLY A 141 -7.56 26.96 -6.77
CA GLY A 141 -8.11 27.57 -7.99
C GLY A 141 -7.21 27.38 -9.22
N GLY A 142 -6.79 28.50 -9.82
CA GLY A 142 -5.97 28.49 -11.04
C GLY A 142 -4.62 27.77 -10.89
N GLN A 143 -3.99 27.80 -9.70
CA GLN A 143 -2.73 27.09 -9.47
C GLN A 143 -2.93 25.57 -9.57
N TRP A 144 -4.07 25.07 -9.09
CA TRP A 144 -4.43 23.66 -9.24
C TRP A 144 -4.68 23.32 -10.71
N ASP A 145 -5.41 24.17 -11.44
CA ASP A 145 -5.72 23.93 -12.86
C ASP A 145 -4.46 23.94 -13.75
N GLU A 146 -3.45 24.75 -13.43
CA GLU A 146 -2.14 24.72 -14.12
C GLU A 146 -1.37 23.44 -13.79
N TRP A 147 -1.19 23.13 -12.51
CA TRP A 147 -0.44 21.94 -12.10
C TRP A 147 -1.12 20.62 -12.54
N ALA A 148 -2.44 20.53 -12.47
CA ALA A 148 -3.17 19.32 -12.87
C ALA A 148 -3.13 19.06 -14.38
N LYS A 149 -2.82 20.08 -15.21
CA LYS A 149 -2.54 19.87 -16.65
C LYS A 149 -1.19 19.17 -16.84
N ASP A 150 -0.19 19.58 -16.08
CA ASP A 150 1.15 18.99 -16.14
C ASP A 150 1.20 17.61 -15.48
N VAL A 151 0.33 17.36 -14.49
CA VAL A 151 0.23 16.11 -13.74
C VAL A 151 -1.16 15.48 -13.89
N PRO A 152 -1.48 14.92 -15.08
CA PRO A 152 -2.85 14.43 -15.35
C PRO A 152 -3.20 13.17 -14.55
N TYR A 153 -2.22 12.34 -14.20
CA TYR A 153 -2.42 11.03 -13.61
C TYR A 153 -2.71 11.10 -12.11
N LYS A 154 -3.72 10.36 -11.65
CA LYS A 154 -4.07 10.31 -10.22
C LYS A 154 -3.10 9.44 -9.42
N LEU A 155 -2.84 8.23 -9.89
CA LEU A 155 -2.10 7.19 -9.16
C LEU A 155 -1.00 6.54 -9.99
N VAL A 156 -1.30 6.12 -11.22
CA VAL A 156 -0.34 5.38 -12.05
C VAL A 156 -0.12 6.18 -13.34
N PRO A 157 1.12 6.53 -13.68
CA PRO A 157 1.41 7.18 -14.96
C PRO A 157 0.89 6.35 -16.13
N GLY A 158 0.14 6.98 -17.03
CA GLY A 158 -0.49 6.31 -18.18
C GLY A 158 -1.89 5.73 -17.90
N ILE A 159 -2.40 5.80 -16.66
CA ILE A 159 -3.78 5.41 -16.32
C ILE A 159 -4.53 6.65 -15.80
N PHE A 160 -5.63 7.01 -16.47
CA PHE A 160 -6.47 8.18 -16.18
C PHE A 160 -7.49 7.93 -15.08
#